data_AF-A0A6V7L0X2-F1
#
_entry.id   AF-A0A6V7L0X2-F1
#
_cell.length_a   1.000
_cell.length_b   1.000
_cell.length_c   1.000
_cell.angle_alpha   90.00
_cell.angle_beta   90.00
_cell.angle_gamma   90.00
#
_symmetry.space_group_name_H-M   'P 1'
#
loop_
_entity.id
_entity.type
_entity.pdbx_description
1 polymer ?
#
loop_
_entity_poly.entity_id
_entity_poly.type
_entity_poly.pdbx_seq_one_letter_code
_entity_poly.pdbx_strand_id
1 'polypeptide(L)'
;KEQHYSADLSSLINKAYATLTNPLERGLYLLKLKNISIPEGTTNLDPEFLMEIMEKNEAVEDAANDEDKVRKLIDENRRELEVLS
;
A
#
# COMPACT_ATOMS: atom_id res chain seq x y z
N LYS A 1 15.53 -0.68 34.53
CA LYS A 1 15.60 0.59 33.77
C LYS A 1 16.23 0.37 32.40
N GLU A 2 17.46 -0.14 32.30
CA GLU A 2 18.08 -0.50 31.00
C GLU A 2 17.23 -1.45 30.15
N GLN A 3 16.66 -2.52 30.73
CA GLN A 3 15.82 -3.45 29.97
C GLN A 3 14.60 -2.77 29.28
N HIS A 4 13.98 -1.79 29.93
CA HIS A 4 12.87 -1.04 29.32
C HIS A 4 13.36 -0.13 28.20
N TYR A 5 14.45 0.62 28.42
CA TYR A 5 15.05 1.45 27.37
C TYR A 5 15.50 0.64 26.15
N SER A 6 16.09 -0.53 26.36
CA SER A 6 16.48 -1.44 25.28
C SER A 6 15.27 -1.96 24.50
N ALA A 7 14.16 -2.28 25.17
CA ALA A 7 12.94 -2.73 24.52
C ALA A 7 12.31 -1.60 23.68
N ASP A 8 12.23 -0.38 24.23
CA ASP A 8 11.67 0.78 23.52
C ASP A 8 12.50 1.13 22.28
N LEU A 9 13.83 1.12 22.40
CA LEU A 9 14.74 1.35 21.27
C LEU A 9 14.60 0.27 20.20
N SER A 10 14.50 -1.00 20.60
CA SER A 10 14.31 -2.11 19.65
C SER A 10 12.98 -1.99 18.91
N SER A 11 11.91 -1.62 19.62
CA SER A 11 10.60 -1.36 19.02
C SER A 11 10.66 -0.21 18.00
N LEU A 12 11.37 0.88 18.34
CA LEU A 12 11.55 2.01 17.43
C LEU A 12 12.31 1.61 16.16
N ILE A 13 13.38 0.82 16.29
CA ILE A 13 14.16 0.32 15.15
C ILE A 13 13.28 -0.55 14.25
N ASN A 14 12.51 -1.48 14.84
CA ASN A 14 11.61 -2.34 14.07
C ASN A 14 10.55 -1.53 13.31
N LYS A 15 10.00 -0.50 13.96
CA LYS A 15 9.03 0.40 13.32
C LYS A 15 9.66 1.18 12.16
N ALA A 16 10.85 1.75 12.36
CA ALA A 16 11.56 2.45 11.31
C ALA A 16 11.89 1.51 10.13
N TYR A 17 12.34 0.29 10.41
CA TYR A 17 12.63 -0.71 9.38
C TYR A 17 11.39 -1.07 8.57
N ALA A 18 10.26 -1.36 9.22
CA ALA A 18 9.00 -1.68 8.55
C ALA A 18 8.54 -0.53 7.65
N THR A 19 8.52 0.68 8.18
CA THR A 19 8.08 1.88 7.45
C THR A 19 8.99 2.22 6.27
N LEU A 20 10.31 2.08 6.40
CA LEU A 20 11.24 2.46 5.34
C LEU A 20 11.42 1.37 4.26
N THR A 21 11.13 0.12 4.59
CA THR A 21 11.23 -1.01 3.63
C THR A 21 9.99 -1.08 2.73
N ASN A 22 8.81 -0.78 3.25
CA ASN A 22 7.58 -0.72 2.46
C ASN A 22 7.52 0.58 1.63
N PRO A 23 7.52 0.55 0.28
CA PRO A 23 7.52 1.75 -0.55
C PRO A 23 6.35 2.71 -0.28
N LEU A 24 5.14 2.17 -0.02
CA LEU A 24 3.95 2.96 0.27
C LEU A 24 4.08 3.66 1.63
N GLU A 25 4.42 2.91 2.68
CA GLU A 25 4.62 3.49 4.01
C GLU A 25 5.76 4.51 4.03
N ARG A 26 6.84 4.24 3.29
CA ARG A 26 7.96 5.16 3.11
C ARG A 26 7.50 6.45 2.46
N GLY A 27 6.75 6.38 1.36
CA GLY A 27 6.19 7.56 0.69
C GLY A 27 5.30 8.38 1.62
N LEU A 28 4.36 7.73 2.32
CA LEU A 28 3.48 8.38 3.29
C LEU A 28 4.26 9.03 4.44
N TYR A 29 5.31 8.37 4.94
CA TYR A 29 6.17 8.89 5.99
C TYR A 29 6.94 10.14 5.51
N LEU A 30 7.47 10.12 4.29
CA LEU A 30 8.16 11.28 3.69
C LEU A 30 7.21 12.48 3.55
N LEU A 31 5.95 12.26 3.14
CA LEU A 31 4.93 13.31 3.08
C LEU A 31 4.61 13.87 4.47
N LYS A 32 4.48 12.99 5.46
CA LYS A 32 4.27 13.38 6.86
C LYS A 32 5.39 14.28 7.37
N LEU A 33 6.66 13.98 7.05
CA LEU A 33 7.80 14.84 7.39
C LEU A 33 7.73 16.24 6.75
N LYS A 34 6.97 16.39 5.66
CA LYS A 34 6.67 17.67 5.01
C LYS A 34 5.36 18.31 5.51
N ASN A 35 4.76 17.78 6.58
CA ASN A 35 3.45 18.18 7.10
C ASN A 35 2.30 18.01 6.09
N ILE A 36 2.46 17.10 5.13
CA ILE A 36 1.40 16.71 4.19
C ILE A 36 0.76 15.43 4.74
N SER A 37 -0.52 15.49 5.04
CA SER A 37 -1.31 14.32 5.47
C SER A 37 -2.24 13.91 4.35
N ILE A 38 -2.20 12.63 3.96
CA ILE A 38 -3.19 12.04 3.06
C ILE A 38 -4.27 11.39 3.94
N PRO A 39 -5.51 11.91 3.97
CA PRO A 39 -6.60 11.30 4.73
C PRO A 39 -6.98 9.95 4.11
N GLU A 40 -7.20 8.95 4.95
CA GLU A 40 -7.89 7.72 4.54
C GLU A 40 -9.31 8.07 4.07
N GLY A 41 -9.74 7.48 2.94
CA GLY A 41 -11.08 7.71 2.39
C GLY A 41 -11.26 9.06 1.67
N THR A 42 -10.20 9.62 1.09
CA THR A 42 -10.29 10.83 0.27
C THR A 42 -11.27 10.60 -0.90
N THR A 43 -12.38 11.34 -0.90
CA THR A 43 -13.49 11.22 -1.85
C THR A 43 -13.30 12.05 -3.13
N ASN A 44 -12.23 12.84 -3.23
CA ASN A 44 -11.86 13.57 -4.44
C ASN A 44 -10.89 12.74 -5.29
N LEU A 45 -11.25 11.50 -5.60
CA LEU A 45 -10.53 10.69 -6.59
C LEU A 45 -10.90 11.19 -7.98
N ASP A 46 -9.91 11.15 -8.88
CA ASP A 46 -10.14 11.40 -10.31
C ASP A 46 -11.17 10.39 -10.84
N PRO A 47 -12.26 10.83 -11.51
CA PRO A 47 -13.29 9.93 -12.02
C PRO A 47 -12.76 8.82 -12.94
N GLU A 48 -11.72 9.11 -13.72
CA GLU A 48 -11.09 8.12 -14.61
C GLU A 48 -10.39 7.02 -13.80
N PHE A 49 -9.62 7.41 -12.79
CA PHE A 49 -8.99 6.47 -11.86
C PHE A 49 -10.03 5.64 -11.09
N LEU A 50 -11.12 6.26 -10.64
CA LEU A 50 -12.19 5.54 -9.95
C LEU A 50 -12.83 4.48 -10.85
N MET A 51 -13.07 4.81 -12.13
CA MET A 51 -13.62 3.88 -13.11
C MET A 51 -12.69 2.68 -13.32
N GLU A 52 -11.39 2.92 -13.46
CA GLU A 52 -10.38 1.86 -13.58
C GLU A 52 -10.41 0.91 -12.37
N ILE A 53 -10.49 1.45 -11.15
CA ILE A 53 -10.58 0.64 -9.93
C ILE A 53 -11.89 -0.15 -9.87
N MET A 54 -13.01 0.42 -10.31
CA MET A 54 -14.29 -0.29 -10.39
C MET A 54 -14.24 -1.46 -11.39
N GLU A 55 -13.68 -1.26 -12.59
CA GLU A 55 -13.52 -2.31 -13.59
C GLU A 55 -12.62 -3.44 -13.10
N LYS A 56 -11.51 -3.11 -12.41
CA LYS A 56 -10.63 -4.11 -11.78
C LYS A 56 -11.36 -4.91 -10.70
N ASN A 57 -12.21 -4.27 -9.89
CA ASN A 57 -13.01 -4.96 -8.87
C ASN A 57 -14.03 -5.92 -9.50
N GLU A 58 -14.70 -5.51 -10.58
CA GLU A 58 -15.63 -6.37 -11.34
C GLU A 58 -14.88 -7.57 -11.94
N ALA A 59 -13.71 -7.37 -12.54
CA ALA A 59 -12.89 -8.46 -13.07
C ALA A 59 -12.46 -9.47 -11.98
N VAL A 60 -12.19 -9.00 -10.76
CA VAL A 60 -11.90 -9.87 -9.61
C VAL A 60 -13.12 -10.68 -9.20
N GLU A 61 -14.31 -10.08 -9.16
CA GLU A 61 -15.56 -10.77 -8.84
C GLU A 61 -15.88 -11.86 -9.89
N ASP A 62 -15.75 -11.53 -11.17
CA ASP A 62 -15.96 -12.47 -12.29
C ASP A 62 -14.97 -13.65 -12.27
N ALA A 63 -13.76 -13.42 -11.76
CA ALA A 63 -12.72 -14.43 -11.65
C ALA A 63 -12.81 -15.28 -10.37
N ALA A 64 -13.73 -14.99 -9.43
CA ALA A 64 -13.71 -15.58 -8.07
C ALA A 64 -13.67 -17.13 -8.02
N ASN A 65 -14.17 -17.81 -9.05
CA ASN A 65 -14.18 -19.27 -9.16
C ASN A 65 -13.21 -19.84 -10.21
N ASP A 66 -12.32 -19.02 -10.77
CA ASP A 66 -11.37 -19.37 -11.83
C ASP A 66 -9.94 -19.00 -11.40
N GLU A 67 -9.21 -19.99 -10.87
CA GLU A 67 -7.88 -19.79 -10.30
C GLU A 67 -6.88 -19.23 -11.32
N ASP A 68 -6.97 -19.63 -12.59
CA ASP A 68 -6.07 -19.15 -13.64
C ASP A 68 -6.33 -17.68 -13.97
N LYS A 69 -7.60 -17.26 -14.00
CA LYS A 69 -7.96 -15.85 -14.14
C LYS A 69 -7.50 -15.01 -12.94
N VAL A 70 -7.70 -15.50 -11.72
CA VAL A 70 -7.24 -14.79 -10.50
C VAL A 70 -5.72 -14.60 -10.53
N ARG A 71 -4.95 -15.65 -10.88
CA ARG A 71 -3.50 -15.55 -11.00
C ARG A 71 -3.08 -14.50 -12.03
N LYS A 72 -3.74 -14.47 -13.19
CA LYS A 72 -3.47 -13.48 -14.22
C LYS A 72 -3.71 -12.05 -13.72
N LEU A 73 -4.82 -11.80 -13.03
CA LEU A 73 -5.13 -10.48 -12.44
C LEU A 73 -4.09 -10.06 -11.39
N ILE A 74 -3.61 -10.99 -10.57
CA ILE A 74 -2.53 -10.72 -9.59
C ILE A 74 -1.23 -10.33 -10.29
N ASP A 75 -0.85 -11.05 -11.35
CA ASP A 75 0.37 -10.77 -12.10
C ASP A 75 0.31 -9.41 -12.83
N GLU A 76 -0.85 -9.06 -13.39
CA GLU A 76 -1.09 -7.76 -14.02
C GLU A 76 -0.98 -6.62 -12.99
N ASN A 77 -1.65 -6.74 -11.84
CA ASN A 77 -1.58 -5.76 -10.77
C ASN A 77 -0.14 -5.60 -10.24
N ARG A 78 0.60 -6.71 -10.08
CA ARG A 78 2.00 -6.65 -9.67
C ARG A 78 2.88 -5.89 -10.67
N ARG A 79 2.70 -6.11 -11.97
CA ARG A 79 3.46 -5.40 -13.02
C ARG A 79 3.16 -3.91 -13.01
N GLU A 80 1.90 -3.52 -12.84
CA GLU A 80 1.52 -2.10 -12.73
C GLU A 80 2.18 -1.45 -11.50
N LEU A 81 2.16 -2.13 -10.35
CA LEU A 81 2.83 -1.64 -9.14
C LEU A 81 4.34 -1.52 -9.28
N GLU A 82 4.99 -2.44 -10.02
CA GLU A 82 6.43 -2.40 -10.29
C GLU A 82 6.82 -1.23 -11.21
N VAL A 83 5.96 -0.83 -12.15
CA VAL A 83 6.21 0.35 -13.00
C VAL A 83 6.14 1.66 -12.20
N LEU A 84 5.34 1.68 -11.13
CA LEU A 84 5.13 2.86 -10.27
C LEU A 84 6.18 3.00 -9.14
N SER A 85 6.96 1.94 -8.86
CA SER A 85 7.97 1.91 -7.78
C SER A 85 9.36 2.32 -8.23
#